data_AF-A0A813JQ70-F1
#
_entry.id   AF-A0A813JQ70-F1
#
_cell.length_a   1.000
_cell.length_b   1.000
_cell.length_c   1.000
_cell.angle_alpha   90.00
_cell.angle_beta   90.00
_cell.angle_gamma   90.00
#
_symmetry.space_group_name_H-M   'P 1'
#
loop_
_entity.id
_entity.type
_entity.pdbx_description
1 polymer ?
#
loop_
_entity_poly.entity_id
_entity_poly.type
_entity_poly.pdbx_seq_one_letter_code
_entity_poly.pdbx_strand_id
1 'polypeptide(L)'
;ASRELAVQRGPALRLVSPPLVWDDARQVYASNFHGRVSRASCKNFQLAMADRTFQPVLGGLDGLCMQFGRIDDTSFSFDAAYPLSPVQ
;
A
#
# COMPACT_ATOMS: atom_id res chain seq x y z
N ALA A 1 21.70 30.87 -20.99
CA ALA A 1 22.18 29.49 -20.81
C ALA A 1 21.44 28.86 -19.64
N SER A 2 20.25 28.35 -19.88
CA SER A 2 19.43 27.62 -18.90
C SER A 2 19.95 26.19 -18.83
N ARG A 3 20.73 25.87 -17.79
CA ARG A 3 21.07 24.49 -17.47
C ARG A 3 19.81 23.82 -16.93
N GLU A 4 19.21 22.94 -17.73
CA GLU A 4 18.33 21.92 -17.19
C GLU A 4 19.14 21.11 -16.17
N LEU A 5 18.81 21.30 -14.89
CA LEU A 5 19.26 20.42 -13.82
C LEU A 5 18.62 19.07 -14.09
N ALA A 6 19.38 18.17 -14.70
CA ALA A 6 19.03 16.76 -14.76
C ALA A 6 18.80 16.29 -13.32
N VAL A 7 17.54 16.09 -12.95
CA VAL A 7 17.18 15.45 -11.69
C VAL A 7 17.77 14.05 -11.77
N GLN A 8 18.90 13.83 -11.08
CA GLN A 8 19.42 12.49 -10.87
C GLN A 8 18.34 11.71 -10.13
N ARG A 9 17.63 10.85 -10.86
CA ARG A 9 16.64 9.96 -10.25
C ARG A 9 17.42 9.01 -9.35
N GLY A 10 17.25 9.15 -8.03
CA GLY A 10 17.75 8.19 -7.06
C GLY A 10 17.21 6.78 -7.35
N PRO A 11 17.72 5.75 -6.66
CA PRO A 11 17.25 4.38 -6.85
C PRO A 11 15.73 4.32 -6.65
N ALA A 12 15.01 3.78 -7.64
CA ALA A 12 13.57 3.64 -7.56
C ALA A 12 13.21 2.66 -6.43
N LEU A 13 12.30 3.09 -5.55
CA LEU A 13 11.70 2.21 -4.56
C LEU A 13 10.66 1.32 -5.25
N ARG A 14 10.68 0.03 -4.94
CA ARG A 14 9.70 -0.93 -5.45
C ARG A 14 8.72 -1.26 -4.34
N LEU A 15 7.45 -1.05 -4.62
CA LEU A 15 6.35 -1.37 -3.71
C LEU A 15 5.46 -2.43 -4.37
N VAL A 16 4.88 -3.30 -3.55
CA VAL A 16 3.94 -4.34 -4.01
C VAL A 16 2.79 -4.46 -3.03
N SER A 17 1.61 -4.83 -3.54
CA SER A 17 0.51 -5.24 -2.67
C SER A 17 0.82 -6.61 -2.07
N PRO A 18 0.72 -6.77 -0.74
CA PRO A 18 0.76 -8.08 -0.13
C PRO A 18 -0.34 -9.00 -0.71
N PRO A 19 -0.10 -10.33 -0.75
CA PRO A 19 -1.10 -11.28 -1.22
C PRO A 19 -2.32 -11.27 -0.31
N LEU A 20 -3.49 -11.47 -0.92
CA LEU A 20 -4.73 -11.64 -0.16
C LEU A 20 -4.73 -13.02 0.51
N VAL A 21 -5.34 -13.10 1.68
CA VAL A 21 -5.54 -14.34 2.43
C VAL A 21 -6.97 -14.81 2.22
N TRP A 22 -7.15 -16.11 2.05
CA TRP A 22 -8.48 -16.70 1.98
C TRP A 22 -9.17 -16.64 3.35
N ASP A 23 -10.37 -16.08 3.39
CA ASP A 23 -11.25 -16.08 4.57
C ASP A 23 -12.33 -17.15 4.38
N ASP A 24 -12.18 -18.27 5.09
CA ASP A 24 -13.11 -19.40 5.02
C ASP A 24 -14.53 -19.06 5.50
N ALA A 25 -14.68 -18.18 6.50
CA ALA A 25 -16.00 -17.86 7.03
C ALA A 25 -16.81 -17.02 6.04
N ARG A 26 -16.13 -16.14 5.28
CA ARG A 26 -16.75 -15.22 4.33
C ARG A 26 -16.66 -15.69 2.88
N GLN A 27 -15.88 -16.73 2.60
CA GLN A 27 -15.63 -17.29 1.26
C GLN A 27 -15.10 -16.23 0.27
N VAL A 28 -14.13 -15.42 0.72
CA VAL A 28 -13.51 -14.36 -0.09
C VAL A 28 -12.01 -14.27 0.18
N TYR A 29 -11.25 -13.82 -0.81
CA TYR A 29 -9.89 -13.35 -0.58
C TYR A 29 -9.92 -11.95 0.02
N ALA A 30 -9.35 -11.79 1.21
CA ALA A 30 -9.36 -10.55 1.98
C ALA A 30 -7.96 -10.20 2.49
N SER A 31 -7.77 -8.93 2.82
CA SER A 31 -6.62 -8.48 3.62
C SER A 31 -7.12 -7.93 4.96
N ASN A 32 -6.25 -7.98 5.96
CA ASN A 32 -6.52 -7.36 7.25
C ASN A 32 -6.15 -5.88 7.19
N PHE A 33 -7.17 -5.03 7.21
CA PHE A 33 -7.02 -3.57 7.24
C PHE A 33 -7.02 -2.99 8.66
N HIS A 34 -6.94 -3.85 9.69
CA HIS A 34 -6.81 -3.46 11.11
C HIS A 34 -7.91 -2.50 11.58
N GLY A 35 -9.14 -2.70 11.10
CA GLY A 35 -10.30 -1.86 11.41
C GLY A 35 -10.34 -0.51 10.69
N ARG A 36 -9.35 -0.18 9.84
CA ARG A 36 -9.33 1.07 9.07
C ARG A 36 -10.25 1.06 7.86
N VAL A 37 -10.63 -0.12 7.37
CA VAL A 37 -11.50 -0.32 6.21
C VAL A 37 -12.71 -1.13 6.62
N SER A 38 -13.91 -0.62 6.32
CA SER A 38 -15.18 -1.22 6.75
C SER A 38 -16.09 -1.62 5.57
N ARG A 39 -15.78 -1.17 4.34
CA ARG A 39 -16.56 -1.44 3.14
C ARG A 39 -15.72 -2.16 2.08
N ALA A 40 -16.32 -3.13 1.40
CA ALA A 40 -15.69 -3.79 0.26
C ALA A 40 -15.54 -2.81 -0.91
N SER A 41 -14.40 -2.86 -1.59
CA SER A 41 -14.11 -2.07 -2.77
C SER A 41 -12.91 -2.62 -3.52
N CYS A 42 -12.89 -2.52 -4.86
CA CYS A 42 -11.69 -2.78 -5.66
C CYS A 42 -10.56 -1.79 -5.38
N LYS A 43 -10.83 -0.71 -4.63
CA LYS A 43 -9.86 0.30 -4.22
C LYS A 43 -9.21 0.00 -2.87
N ASN A 44 -9.54 -1.12 -2.23
CA ASN A 44 -8.93 -1.50 -0.96
C ASN A 44 -7.59 -2.18 -1.25
N PHE A 45 -6.48 -1.55 -0.88
CA PHE A 45 -5.15 -2.13 -1.08
C PHE A 45 -4.16 -1.67 -0.01
N GLN A 46 -3.08 -2.41 0.10
CA GLN A 46 -1.92 -2.09 0.93
C GLN A 46 -0.69 -2.04 0.03
N LEU A 47 0.35 -1.33 0.46
CA LEU A 47 1.65 -1.34 -0.19
C LEU A 47 2.73 -1.63 0.86
N ALA A 48 3.63 -2.54 0.51
CA ALA A 48 4.83 -2.84 1.28
C ALA A 48 6.06 -2.73 0.38
N MET A 49 7.24 -2.58 0.99
CA MET A 49 8.51 -2.69 0.27
C MET A 49 8.62 -4.06 -0.40
N ALA A 50 9.04 -4.07 -1.65
CA ALA A 50 9.25 -5.30 -2.41
C ALA A 50 10.74 -5.65 -2.50
N ASP A 51 11.05 -6.93 -2.43
CA ASP A 51 12.37 -7.43 -2.75
C ASP A 51 12.62 -7.46 -4.27
N ARG A 52 13.79 -7.99 -4.67
CA ARG A 52 14.18 -8.10 -6.08
C ARG A 52 13.27 -9.00 -6.92
N THR A 53 12.50 -9.87 -6.26
CA THR A 53 11.57 -10.85 -6.86
C THR A 53 10.11 -10.40 -6.81
N PHE A 54 9.85 -9.14 -6.47
CA PHE A 54 8.50 -8.57 -6.29
C PHE A 54 7.70 -9.22 -5.15
N GLN A 55 8.38 -9.82 -4.16
CA GLN A 55 7.71 -10.30 -2.96
C GLN A 55 7.73 -9.22 -1.87
N PRO A 56 6.65 -9.06 -1.10
CA PRO A 56 6.58 -8.09 -0.03
C PRO A 56 7.52 -8.48 1.12
N VAL A 57 8.31 -7.54 1.60
CA VAL A 57 9.14 -7.69 2.80
C VAL A 57 8.33 -7.20 3.99
N LEU A 58 7.66 -8.12 4.68
CA LEU A 58 6.75 -7.81 5.80
C LEU A 58 7.41 -8.06 7.15
N GLY A 59 7.28 -7.09 8.06
CA GLY A 59 7.67 -7.18 9.48
C GLY A 59 6.48 -7.09 10.43
N GLY A 60 5.26 -7.37 9.94
CA GLY A 60 4.00 -7.00 10.60
C GLY A 60 3.48 -5.65 10.09
N LEU A 61 2.74 -4.93 10.93
CA LEU A 61 2.20 -3.61 10.61
C LEU A 61 3.29 -2.60 10.21
N ASP A 62 4.45 -2.67 10.87
CA ASP A 62 5.60 -1.79 10.62
C ASP A 62 6.24 -2.00 9.23
N GLY A 63 5.89 -3.08 8.54
CA GLY A 63 6.34 -3.35 7.17
C GLY A 63 5.49 -2.71 6.07
N LEU A 64 4.33 -2.15 6.42
CA LEU A 64 3.45 -1.47 5.46
C LEU A 64 3.91 -0.02 5.25
N CYS A 65 4.06 0.36 3.98
CA CYS A 65 4.34 1.74 3.59
C CYS A 65 3.05 2.54 3.38
N MET A 66 1.95 1.87 2.99
CA MET A 66 0.64 2.50 2.82
C MET A 66 -0.48 1.50 3.01
N GLN A 67 -1.62 1.99 3.51
CA GLN A 67 -2.89 1.32 3.42
C GLN A 67 -3.98 2.29 2.99
N PHE A 68 -4.80 1.88 2.03
CA PHE A 68 -5.92 2.65 1.53
C PHE A 68 -7.17 1.79 1.42
N GLY A 69 -8.32 2.34 1.77
CA GLY A 69 -9.57 1.65 1.55
C GLY A 69 -10.81 2.38 2.03
N ARG A 70 -11.96 1.84 1.67
CA ARG A 70 -13.26 2.48 1.83
C ARG A 70 -13.82 2.34 3.24
N ILE A 71 -14.31 3.44 3.81
CA ILE A 71 -14.96 3.44 5.13
C ILE A 71 -16.45 3.78 5.05
N ASP A 72 -16.87 4.58 4.07
CA ASP A 72 -18.28 4.84 3.78
C ASP A 72 -18.52 5.02 2.28
N ASP A 73 -19.71 5.46 1.89
CA ASP A 73 -20.06 5.57 0.48
C ASP A 73 -19.24 6.64 -0.29
N THR A 74 -18.71 7.62 0.43
CA THR A 74 -18.04 8.82 -0.10
C THR A 74 -16.62 9.03 0.43
N SER A 75 -16.16 8.25 1.40
CA SER A 75 -14.90 8.48 2.10
C SER A 75 -14.05 7.21 2.25
N PHE A 76 -12.75 7.46 2.39
CA PHE A 76 -11.71 6.45 2.42
C PHE A 76 -10.70 6.77 3.53
N SER A 77 -10.18 5.74 4.18
CA SER A 77 -9.00 5.85 5.04
C SER A 77 -7.75 5.84 4.19
N PHE A 78 -6.79 6.71 4.51
CA PHE A 78 -5.46 6.74 3.90
C PHE A 78 -4.41 6.83 4.99
N ASP A 79 -3.63 5.77 5.14
CA ASP A 79 -2.52 5.67 6.08
C ASP A 79 -1.23 5.56 5.26
N ALA A 80 -0.30 6.49 5.46
CA ALA A 80 1.00 6.48 4.81
C ALA A 80 2.11 6.48 5.86
N ALA A 81 3.13 5.68 5.63
CA ALA A 81 4.32 5.56 6.46
C ALA A 81 5.56 5.75 5.60
N TYR A 82 6.70 5.98 6.25
CA TYR A 82 8.00 6.01 5.58
C TYR A 82 8.17 4.73 4.73
N PRO A 83 8.69 4.82 3.49
CA PRO A 83 9.35 5.97 2.86
C PRO A 83 8.41 6.91 2.08
N LEU A 84 7.09 6.73 2.20
CA LEU A 84 6.12 7.54 1.48
C LEU A 84 5.80 8.85 2.20
N SER A 85 5.50 9.86 1.40
CA SER A 85 4.92 11.14 1.80
C SER A 85 3.46 11.19 1.37
N PRO A 86 2.61 12.04 1.98
CA PRO A 86 1.21 12.15 1.61
C PRO A 86 0.92 12.59 0.16
N VAL A 87 1.93 13.06 -0.59
CA VAL A 87 1.76 13.60 -1.95
C VAL A 87 1.95 12.55 -3.06
N GLN A 88 2.72 11.48 -2.80
CA GLN A 88 3.07 10.46 -3.80
C GLN A 88 1.87 9.59 -4.19
#